data_AF-A0A2U8DMH3-F1
#
_entry.id   AF-A0A2U8DMH3-F1
#
_cell.length_a   1.000
_cell.length_b   1.000
_cell.length_c   1.000
_cell.angle_alpha   90.00
_cell.angle_beta   90.00
_cell.angle_gamma   90.00
#
_symmetry.space_group_name_H-M   'P 1'
#
loop_
_entity.id
_entity.type
_entity.pdbx_description
1 polymer ?
#
loop_
_entity_poly.entity_id
_entity_poly.type
_entity_poly.pdbx_seq_one_letter_code
_entity_poly.pdbx_strand_id
1 'polypeptide(L)' 'MKMATMISSVITLLLMLSTMICGLWLKSGQPGSINFHINCGIASFAFCFVTLILLVVTLQNIKKGK' A
#
# COMPACT_ATOMS: atom_id res chain seq x y z
N MET A 1 -2.42 -6.54 -16.89
CA MET A 1 -2.79 -5.20 -16.41
C MET A 1 -3.81 -5.27 -15.28
N LYS A 2 -5.09 -5.55 -15.55
CA LYS A 2 -6.18 -5.51 -14.53
C LYS A 2 -5.91 -6.39 -13.30
N MET A 3 -5.49 -7.64 -13.49
CA MET A 3 -5.15 -8.56 -12.40
C MET A 3 -3.95 -8.06 -11.57
N ALA A 4 -2.91 -7.53 -12.22
CA ALA A 4 -1.74 -6.98 -11.52
C ALA A 4 -2.10 -5.73 -10.70
N THR A 5 -2.94 -4.83 -11.24
CA THR A 5 -3.45 -3.67 -10.50
C THR A 5 -4.28 -4.13 -9.30
N MET A 6 -5.19 -5.10 -9.48
CA MET A 6 -6.03 -5.62 -8.40
C MET A 6 -5.19 -6.26 -7.28
N ILE A 7 -4.23 -7.12 -7.63
CA ILE A 7 -3.31 -7.73 -6.65
C ILE A 7 -2.50 -6.66 -5.91
N SER A 8 -1.95 -5.67 -6.63
CA SER A 8 -1.19 -4.59 -6.00
C SER A 8 -2.03 -3.74 -5.05
N SER A 9 -3.30 -3.47 -5.40
CA SER A 9 -4.23 -2.70 -4.56
C SER A 9 -4.59 -3.46 -3.30
N VAL A 10 -4.82 -4.78 -3.39
CA VAL A 10 -5.12 -5.63 -2.22
C VAL A 10 -3.93 -5.68 -1.28
N ILE A 11 -2.70 -5.87 -1.82
CA ILE A 11 -1.48 -5.86 -1.02
C ILE A 11 -1.30 -4.50 -0.33
N THR A 12 -1.49 -3.39 -1.06
CA THR A 12 -1.39 -2.03 -0.49
C THR A 12 -2.39 -1.83 0.65
N LEU A 13 -3.64 -2.28 0.50
CA LEU A 13 -4.67 -2.22 1.55
C LEU A 13 -4.26 -3.02 2.80
N LEU A 14 -3.76 -4.24 2.61
CA LEU A 14 -3.29 -5.08 3.72
C LEU A 14 -2.12 -4.43 4.47
N LEU A 15 -1.15 -3.86 3.76
CA LEU A 15 -0.04 -3.13 4.39
C LEU A 15 -0.51 -1.85 5.09
N MET A 16 -1.52 -1.16 4.55
CA MET A 16 -2.07 0.05 5.15
C MET A 16 -2.84 -0.25 6.45
N LEU A 17 -3.61 -1.34 6.47
CA LEU A 17 -4.28 -1.81 7.69
C LEU A 17 -3.26 -2.25 8.74
N SER A 18 -2.22 -2.98 8.32
CA SER A 18 -1.13 -3.39 9.22
C SER A 18 -0.44 -2.18 9.86
N THR A 19 -0.11 -1.15 9.07
CA THR A 19 0.52 0.08 9.58
C THR A 19 -0.38 0.86 10.53
N MET A 20 -1.69 0.95 10.24
CA MET A 20 -2.66 1.57 11.15
C MET A 20 -2.77 0.82 12.49
N ILE A 21 -2.86 -0.51 12.47
CA ILE A 21 -2.92 -1.33 13.68
C ILE A 21 -1.62 -1.15 14.49
N CYS A 22 -0.46 -1.18 13.84
CA CYS A 22 0.84 -0.95 14.50
C CYS A 22 0.96 0.46 15.09
N GLY A 23 0.45 1.49 14.40
CA GLY A 23 0.46 2.86 14.89
C GLY A 23 -0.48 3.07 16.09
N LEU A 24 -1.66 2.45 16.06
CA LEU A 24 -2.59 2.43 17.20
C LEU A 24 -2.00 1.66 18.39
N TRP A 25 -1.28 0.57 18.13
CA TRP A 25 -0.57 -0.19 19.16
C TRP A 25 0.53 0.64 19.83
N LEU A 26 1.34 1.37 19.05
CA LEU A 26 2.33 2.31 19.59
C LEU A 26 1.68 3.43 20.41
N LYS A 27 0.55 3.97 19.94
CA LYS A 27 -0.22 5.00 20.66
C LYS A 27 -0.74 4.50 22.01
N SER A 28 -1.01 3.20 22.16
CA SER A 28 -1.49 2.61 23.41
C SER A 28 -0.42 2.55 24.53
N GLY A 29 0.82 2.96 24.26
CA GLY A 29 1.90 2.97 25.25
C GLY A 29 2.51 1.58 25.51
N GLN A 30 2.07 0.55 24.79
CA GLN A 30 2.69 -0.77 24.83
C GLN A 30 4.06 -0.75 24.14
N PRO A 31 5.03 -1.56 24.60
CA PRO A 31 6.34 -1.68 23.99
C PRO A 31 6.24 -2.39 22.63
N GLY A 32 5.77 -1.66 21.61
CA GLY A 32 5.80 -2.06 20.22
C GLY A 32 7.09 -1.58 19.56
N SER A 33 7.63 -2.36 18.62
CA SER A 33 8.82 -1.96 17.87
C SER A 33 8.47 -0.84 16.89
N ILE A 34 8.91 0.39 17.19
CA ILE A 34 8.77 1.55 16.29
C ILE A 34 9.40 1.26 14.92
N ASN A 35 10.51 0.52 14.90
CA ASN A 35 11.15 0.06 13.67
C ASN A 35 10.22 -0.80 12.80
N PHE A 36 9.37 -1.63 13.41
CA PHE A 36 8.38 -2.42 12.68
C PHE A 36 7.30 -1.54 12.03
N HIS A 37 6.79 -0.55 12.76
CA HIS A 37 5.81 0.42 12.22
C HIS A 37 6.41 1.21 11.04
N ILE A 38 7.63 1.71 11.18
CA ILE A 38 8.33 2.45 10.13
C ILE A 38 8.57 1.57 8.90
N ASN A 39 9.06 0.33 9.08
CA ASN A 39 9.31 -0.59 7.98
C ASN A 39 8.01 -0.95 7.23
N CYS A 40 6.93 -1.23 7.98
CA CYS A 40 5.62 -1.49 7.38
C CYS A 40 5.09 -0.25 6.66
N GLY A 41 5.32 0.95 7.22
CA GLY A 41 4.97 2.25 6.62
C GLY A 41 5.65 2.46 5.27
N ILE A 42 6.97 2.28 5.23
CA ILE A 42 7.78 2.41 4.01
C ILE A 42 7.34 1.40 2.96
N ALA A 43 7.13 0.13 3.35
CA ALA A 43 6.66 -0.91 2.43
C ALA A 43 5.27 -0.57 1.85
N SER A 44 4.38 -0.04 2.68
CA SER A 44 3.03 0.37 2.26
C SER A 44 3.09 1.55 1.28
N PHE A 45 3.98 2.51 1.53
CA PHE A 45 4.19 3.66 0.65
C PHE A 45 4.79 3.26 -0.70
N ALA A 46 5.76 2.34 -0.69
CA ALA A 46 6.35 1.78 -1.91
C ALA A 46 5.32 1.04 -2.77
N PHE A 47 4.50 0.18 -2.15
CA PHE A 47 3.42 -0.53 -2.85
C PHE A 47 2.36 0.42 -3.40
N CYS A 48 2.00 1.47 -2.64
CA CYS A 48 1.08 2.50 -3.11
C CYS A 48 1.60 3.20 -4.39
N PHE A 49 2.89 3.53 -4.44
CA PHE A 49 3.53 4.10 -5.63
C PHE A 49 3.45 3.16 -6.84
N VAL A 50 3.74 1.87 -6.63
CA VAL A 50 3.64 0.85 -7.69
C VAL A 50 2.20 0.74 -8.19
N THR A 51 1.21 0.71 -7.29
CA THR A 51 -0.21 0.68 -7.63
C THR A 51 -0.65 1.93 -8.40
N LEU A 52 -0.15 3.11 -8.02
CA LEU A 52 -0.41 4.36 -8.74
C LEU A 52 0.11 4.33 -10.18
N ILE A 53 1.35 3.85 -10.38
CA ILE A 53 1.93 3.69 -11.71
C ILE A 53 1.11 2.71 -12.55
N LEU A 54 0.76 1.55 -11.98
CA LEU A 54 -0.08 0.55 -12.65
C LEU A 54 -1.47 1.11 -13.00
N LEU A 55 -2.04 1.94 -12.14
CA LEU A 55 -3.32 2.61 -12.39
C LEU A 55 -3.21 3.60 -13.55
N VAL A 56 -2.20 4.47 -13.56
CA VAL A 56 -1.95 5.44 -14.65
C VAL A 56 -1.75 4.72 -15.98
N VAL A 57 -0.93 3.67 -16.00
CA VAL A 57 -0.72 2.85 -17.19
C VAL A 57 -2.04 2.21 -17.65
N THR A 58 -2.85 1.69 -16.72
CA THR A 58 -4.15 1.10 -17.05
C THR A 58 -5.10 2.14 -17.65
N LEU A 59 -5.18 3.35 -17.08
CA LEU A 59 -6.01 4.45 -17.57
C LEU A 59 -5.56 4.94 -18.94
N GLN A 60 -4.24 5.07 -19.16
CA GLN A 60 -3.69 5.44 -20.46
C GLN A 60 -3.99 4.39 -21.54
N ASN A 61 -3.90 3.09 -21.20
CA ASN A 61 -4.28 2.01 -22.12
C ASN A 61 -5.78 2.02 -22.45
N ILE A 62 -6.65 2.31 -21.48
CA ILE A 62 -8.09 2.49 -21.73
C ILE A 62 -8.34 3.69 -22.65
N LYS A 63 -7.62 4.80 -22.45
CA LYS A 63 -7.76 6.01 -23.25
C LYS A 63 -7.25 5.84 -24.70
N LYS A 64 -6.23 5.01 -24.93
CA LYS A 64 -5.70 4.69 -26.28
C LYS A 64 -6.52 3.64 -27.04
N GLY A 65 -7.34 2.83 -26.35
CA GLY A 65 -8.18 1.79 -26.94
C GLY A 65 -9.60 2.22 -27.30
N LYS A 66 -9.86 3.54 -27.33
CA LYS A 66 -11.12 4.15 -27.76
C LYS A 66 -10.86 5.05 -28.97
#